data_AF-V9G180-F1
#
_entry.id   AF-V9G180-F1
#
_cell.length_a   1.000
_cell.length_b   1.000
_cell.length_c   1.000
_cell.angle_alpha   90.00
_cell.angle_beta   90.00
_cell.angle_gamma   90.00
#
_symmetry.space_group_name_H-M   'P 1'
#
loop_
_entity.id
_entity.type
_entity.pdbx_description
1 polymer ?
#
loop_
_entity_poly.entity_id
_entity_poly.type
_entity_poly.pdbx_seq_one_letter_code
_entity_poly.pdbx_strand_id
1 'polypeptide(L)'
;MGKGLAWSESETIQLCLSWLEVSEDAVRGAGQKKSTFSSRLYSHWLENKRPEDKDPRTEVAIMGRWKKLQPEVTKFCGVYVKVTSREHSGWNDAMYLDAALKVYQERHKQPFEFLAAWKELKCGKAPVGFCE
;
A
#
# COMPACT_ATOMS: atom_id res chain seq x y z
N MET A 1 28.13 2.94 -9.33
CA MET A 1 26.91 2.11 -9.32
C MET A 1 25.73 3.05 -9.19
N GLY A 2 25.01 3.32 -10.29
CA GLY A 2 23.86 4.22 -10.27
C GLY A 2 22.81 3.64 -9.32
N LYS A 3 22.57 4.32 -8.21
CA LYS A 3 21.44 4.00 -7.33
C LYS A 3 20.21 4.24 -8.19
N GLY A 4 19.51 3.17 -8.58
CA GLY A 4 18.23 3.30 -9.27
C GLY A 4 17.37 4.29 -8.50
N LEU A 5 16.72 5.20 -9.23
CA LEU A 5 15.93 6.31 -8.66
C LEU A 5 15.14 5.82 -7.44
N ALA A 6 15.39 6.43 -6.29
CA ALA A 6 14.68 6.08 -5.06
C ALA A 6 13.19 6.33 -5.28
N TRP A 7 12.36 5.35 -4.92
CA TRP A 7 10.92 5.52 -4.94
C TRP A 7 10.55 6.59 -3.91
N SER A 8 9.92 7.66 -4.37
CA SER A 8 9.42 8.68 -3.46
C SER A 8 8.24 8.13 -2.65
N GLU A 9 8.00 8.72 -1.48
CA GLU A 9 6.85 8.39 -0.66
C GLU A 9 5.54 8.66 -1.44
N SER A 10 5.46 9.79 -2.15
CA SER A 10 4.33 10.16 -3.03
C SER A 10 4.02 9.10 -4.09
N GLU A 11 5.04 8.59 -4.78
CA GLU A 11 4.86 7.58 -5.83
C GLU A 11 4.35 6.25 -5.25
N THR A 12 4.83 5.93 -4.06
CA THR A 12 4.45 4.73 -3.30
C THR A 12 3.01 4.84 -2.79
N ILE A 13 2.63 6.00 -2.25
CA ILE A 13 1.23 6.30 -1.86
C ILE A 13 0.32 6.16 -3.07
N GLN A 14 0.66 6.80 -4.19
CA GLN A 14 -0.15 6.74 -5.41
C GLN A 14 -0.29 5.31 -5.93
N LEU A 15 0.76 4.49 -5.82
CA LEU A 15 0.73 3.07 -6.18
C LEU A 15 -0.25 2.29 -5.29
N CYS A 16 -0.26 2.53 -3.98
CA CYS A 16 -1.21 1.93 -3.06
C CYS A 16 -2.65 2.32 -3.37
N LEU A 17 -2.91 3.61 -3.64
CA LEU A 17 -4.24 4.11 -3.97
C LEU A 17 -4.75 3.51 -5.29
N SER A 18 -3.89 3.48 -6.31
CA SER A 18 -4.22 2.87 -7.61
C SER A 18 -4.53 1.38 -7.48
N TRP A 19 -3.80 0.69 -6.60
CA TRP A 19 -4.06 -0.71 -6.32
C TRP A 19 -5.39 -0.93 -5.61
N LEU A 20 -5.74 -0.06 -4.65
CA LEU A 20 -7.01 -0.12 -3.94
C LEU A 20 -8.19 -0.03 -4.91
N GLU A 21 -8.15 0.97 -5.81
CA GLU A 21 -9.19 1.16 -6.81
C GLU A 21 -9.30 -0.05 -7.74
N VAL A 22 -8.17 -0.51 -8.31
CA VAL A 22 -8.16 -1.65 -9.24
C VAL A 22 -8.63 -2.94 -8.55
N SER A 23 -8.35 -3.12 -7.26
CA SER A 23 -8.81 -4.29 -6.50
C SER A 23 -10.31 -4.21 -6.18
N GLU A 24 -10.82 -3.04 -5.82
CA GLU A 24 -12.27 -2.83 -5.65
C GLU A 24 -13.03 -3.04 -6.96
N ASP A 25 -12.51 -2.55 -8.08
CA ASP A 25 -13.10 -2.73 -9.41
C ASP A 25 -13.07 -4.20 -9.85
N ALA A 26 -11.99 -4.93 -9.53
CA ALA A 26 -11.89 -6.37 -9.79
C ALA A 26 -12.89 -7.18 -8.97
N VAL A 27 -13.17 -6.79 -7.72
CA VAL A 27 -14.18 -7.43 -6.86
C VAL A 27 -15.61 -7.12 -7.35
N ARG A 28 -15.86 -5.90 -7.83
CA ARG A 28 -17.18 -5.48 -8.32
C ARG A 28 -17.46 -5.90 -9.77
N GLY A 29 -16.44 -6.21 -10.56
CA GLY A 29 -16.53 -6.41 -12.00
C GLY A 29 -16.55 -7.88 -12.46
N ALA A 30 -17.69 -8.57 -12.32
CA ALA A 30 -17.93 -9.93 -12.84
C ALA A 30 -18.03 -10.03 -14.38
N GLY A 31 -17.32 -9.21 -15.18
CA GLY A 31 -17.51 -9.24 -16.63
C GLY A 31 -16.67 -8.31 -17.51
N GLN A 32 -15.53 -7.79 -17.05
CA GLN A 32 -14.72 -6.91 -17.90
C GLN A 32 -13.69 -7.68 -18.76
N LYS A 33 -13.52 -7.23 -20.01
CA LYS A 33 -12.53 -7.72 -20.99
C LYS A 33 -11.14 -7.89 -20.34
N LYS A 34 -10.36 -8.87 -20.83
CA LYS A 34 -8.99 -9.26 -20.42
C LYS A 34 -7.95 -8.13 -20.50
N SER A 35 -8.17 -7.00 -19.86
CA SER A 35 -7.09 -6.07 -19.55
C SER A 35 -6.44 -6.56 -18.25
N THR A 36 -5.15 -6.90 -18.34
CA THR A 36 -4.37 -7.42 -17.23
C THR A 36 -4.40 -6.43 -16.08
N PHE A 37 -4.53 -6.91 -14.84
CA PHE A 37 -4.47 -6.10 -13.62
C PHE A 37 -3.30 -5.09 -13.63
N SER A 38 -2.15 -5.48 -14.18
CA SER A 38 -0.97 -4.60 -14.32
C SER A 38 -1.23 -3.36 -15.16
N SER A 39 -1.94 -3.52 -16.28
CA SER A 39 -2.25 -2.42 -17.19
C SER A 39 -3.20 -1.42 -16.54
N ARG A 40 -4.23 -1.91 -15.82
CA ARG A 40 -5.15 -1.03 -15.08
C ARG A 40 -4.45 -0.27 -13.96
N LEU A 41 -3.63 -0.99 -13.18
CA LEU A 41 -2.84 -0.39 -12.11
C LEU A 41 -1.91 0.70 -12.66
N TYR A 42 -1.25 0.40 -13.77
CA TYR A 42 -0.34 1.32 -14.43
C TYR A 42 -1.07 2.54 -14.99
N SER A 43 -2.19 2.36 -15.68
CA SER A 43 -3.02 3.45 -16.20
C SER A 43 -3.49 4.39 -15.08
N HIS A 44 -4.11 3.85 -14.03
CA HIS A 44 -4.59 4.67 -12.92
C HIS A 44 -3.43 5.40 -12.21
N TRP A 45 -2.29 4.72 -12.02
CA TRP A 45 -1.10 5.36 -11.45
C TRP A 45 -0.58 6.49 -12.35
N LEU A 46 -0.54 6.28 -13.66
CA LEU A 46 -0.07 7.27 -14.63
C LEU A 46 -0.97 8.52 -14.69
N GLU A 47 -2.28 8.34 -14.57
CA GLU A 47 -3.26 9.43 -14.59
C GLU A 47 -3.21 10.29 -13.32
N ASN A 48 -2.82 9.69 -12.19
CA ASN A 48 -2.82 10.34 -10.88
C ASN A 48 -1.40 10.65 -10.34
N LYS A 49 -0.34 10.33 -11.08
CA LYS A 49 1.04 10.67 -10.66
C LYS A 49 1.19 12.18 -10.59
N ARG A 50 2.04 12.67 -9.68
CA ARG A 50 2.28 14.11 -9.60
C ARG A 50 3.01 14.59 -10.87
N PRO A 51 2.72 15.80 -11.36
CA PRO A 51 3.41 16.35 -12.53
C PRO A 51 4.92 16.55 -12.30
N GLU A 52 5.34 16.57 -11.03
CA GLU A 52 6.75 16.63 -10.59
C GLU A 52 7.48 15.29 -10.78
N ASP A 53 6.76 14.17 -10.82
CA ASP A 53 7.28 12.84 -11.13
C ASP A 53 7.50 12.72 -12.64
N LYS A 54 8.59 13.35 -13.12
CA LYS A 54 8.98 13.42 -14.53
C LYS A 54 9.53 12.11 -15.09
N ASP A 55 9.77 11.11 -14.25
CA ASP A 55 10.45 9.88 -14.67
C ASP A 55 9.46 8.89 -15.33
N PRO A 56 9.71 8.45 -16.57
CA PRO A 56 8.85 7.49 -17.26
C PRO A 56 9.09 6.09 -16.68
N ARG A 57 8.53 5.80 -15.51
CA ARG A 57 8.52 4.43 -14.98
C ARG A 57 7.67 3.54 -15.87
N THR A 58 8.22 2.39 -16.24
CA THR A 58 7.53 1.39 -17.05
C THR A 58 6.56 0.58 -16.19
N GLU A 59 5.56 -0.05 -16.82
CA GLU A 59 4.64 -0.97 -16.15
C GLU A 59 5.41 -2.04 -15.35
N VAL A 60 6.52 -2.55 -15.90
CA VAL A 60 7.36 -3.56 -15.23
C VAL A 60 7.97 -3.03 -13.93
N ALA A 61 8.44 -1.78 -13.92
CA ALA A 61 9.02 -1.17 -12.72
C ALA A 61 7.96 -0.97 -11.62
N ILE A 62 6.76 -0.50 -12.01
CA ILE A 62 5.60 -0.30 -11.13
C ILE A 62 5.16 -1.64 -10.54
N MET A 63 5.00 -2.66 -11.38
CA MET A 63 4.63 -4.01 -10.95
C MET A 63 5.69 -4.63 -10.05
N GLY A 64 6.98 -4.41 -10.32
CA GLY A 64 8.08 -4.86 -9.47
C GLY A 64 8.06 -4.23 -8.08
N ARG A 65 7.74 -2.94 -7.99
CA ARG A 65 7.55 -2.24 -6.70
C ARG A 65 6.31 -2.75 -5.98
N TRP A 66 5.19 -2.89 -6.67
CA TRP A 66 3.94 -3.38 -6.10
C TRP A 66 4.10 -4.77 -5.49
N LYS A 67 4.77 -5.71 -6.18
CA LYS A 67 5.05 -7.06 -5.65
C LYS A 67 5.87 -7.08 -4.36
N LYS A 68 6.68 -6.04 -4.10
CA LYS A 68 7.42 -5.89 -2.84
C LYS A 68 6.55 -5.25 -1.77
N LEU A 69 5.85 -4.18 -2.14
CA LEU A 69 5.03 -3.39 -1.24
C LEU A 69 3.83 -4.16 -0.69
N GLN A 70 3.11 -4.88 -1.55
CA GLN A 70 1.85 -5.54 -1.21
C GLN A 70 1.99 -6.50 -0.02
N PRO A 71 2.92 -7.47 0.00
CA PRO A 71 3.04 -8.36 1.14
C PRO A 71 3.49 -7.64 2.42
N GLU A 72 4.28 -6.56 2.33
CA GLU A 72 4.71 -5.78 3.50
C GLU A 72 3.55 -5.01 4.13
N VAL A 73 2.76 -4.31 3.31
CA VAL A 73 1.58 -3.56 3.75
C VAL A 73 0.53 -4.51 4.33
N THR A 74 0.28 -5.67 3.71
CA THR A 74 -0.65 -6.68 4.24
C THR A 74 -0.17 -7.24 5.58
N LYS A 75 1.13 -7.58 5.72
CA LYS A 75 1.70 -8.04 7.00
C LYS A 75 1.54 -6.99 8.10
N PHE A 76 1.86 -5.73 7.79
CA PHE A 76 1.72 -4.64 8.75
C PHE A 76 0.26 -4.43 9.16
N CYS A 77 -0.67 -4.47 8.20
CA CYS A 77 -2.10 -4.39 8.48
C CYS A 77 -2.55 -5.50 9.45
N GLY A 78 -2.16 -6.76 9.21
CA GLY A 78 -2.47 -7.86 10.12
C GLY A 78 -1.85 -7.69 11.52
N VAL A 79 -0.67 -7.08 11.64
CA VAL A 79 -0.08 -6.71 12.94
C VAL A 79 -0.89 -5.61 13.61
N TYR A 80 -1.27 -4.57 12.85
CA TYR A 80 -2.05 -3.45 13.35
C TYR A 80 -3.41 -3.91 13.87
N VAL A 81 -4.15 -4.73 13.12
CA VAL A 81 -5.44 -5.31 13.54
C VAL A 81 -5.30 -6.11 14.83
N LYS A 82 -4.24 -6.91 14.98
CA LYS A 82 -3.98 -7.65 16.22
C LYS A 82 -3.70 -6.76 17.41
N VAL A 83 -3.03 -5.63 17.18
CA VAL A 83 -2.71 -4.64 18.22
C VAL A 83 -3.96 -3.85 18.60
N THR A 84 -4.80 -3.46 17.64
CA THR A 84 -6.07 -2.75 17.92
C THR A 84 -7.17 -3.66 18.45
N SER A 85 -7.16 -4.95 18.12
CA SER A 85 -8.12 -5.92 18.64
C SER A 85 -7.91 -6.22 20.12
N ARG A 86 -6.72 -5.90 20.66
CA ARG A 86 -6.47 -5.95 22.09
C ARG A 86 -7.06 -4.69 22.70
N GLU A 87 -8.08 -4.83 23.54
CA GLU A 87 -8.66 -3.73 24.29
C GLU A 87 -7.57 -3.05 25.14
N HIS A 88 -7.19 -1.85 24.71
CA HIS A 88 -6.31 -0.97 25.45
C HIS A 88 -7.09 0.30 25.81
N SER A 89 -7.81 0.27 26.93
CA SER A 89 -8.50 1.46 27.43
C SER A 89 -7.51 2.62 27.58
N GLY A 90 -7.81 3.73 26.91
CA GLY A 90 -6.99 4.95 26.96
C GLY A 90 -5.91 5.08 25.88
N TRP A 91 -5.80 4.14 24.93
CA TRP A 91 -4.87 4.27 23.81
C TRP A 91 -5.46 5.09 22.66
N ASN A 92 -4.65 5.99 22.10
CA ASN A 92 -4.98 6.74 20.89
C ASN A 92 -4.42 6.06 19.63
N ASP A 93 -4.82 6.55 18.45
CA ASP A 93 -4.38 6.00 17.15
C ASP A 93 -2.86 5.93 16.98
N ALA A 94 -2.14 6.96 17.43
CA ALA A 94 -0.69 7.02 17.38
C ALA A 94 -0.02 5.99 18.31
N MET A 95 -0.64 5.68 19.46
CA MET A 95 -0.15 4.63 20.37
C MET A 95 -0.32 3.24 19.75
N TYR A 96 -1.48 2.95 19.14
CA TYR A 96 -1.69 1.71 18.39
C TYR A 96 -0.70 1.59 17.22
N LEU A 97 -0.42 2.69 16.54
CA LEU A 97 0.52 2.72 15.44
C LEU A 97 1.96 2.42 15.90
N ASP A 98 2.42 3.08 16.95
CA ASP A 98 3.77 2.87 17.51
C ASP A 98 3.95 1.42 17.98
N ALA A 99 2.95 0.86 18.66
CA ALA A 99 2.95 -0.54 19.05
C ALA A 99 2.99 -1.49 17.84
N ALA A 100 2.19 -1.23 16.79
CA ALA A 100 2.21 -2.04 15.57
C ALA A 100 3.56 -1.98 14.85
N LEU A 101 4.20 -0.80 14.78
CA LEU A 101 5.54 -0.63 14.22
C LEU A 101 6.59 -1.42 14.99
N LYS A 102 6.55 -1.37 16.33
CA LYS A 102 7.46 -2.14 17.19
C LYS A 102 7.30 -3.64 16.98
N VAL A 103 6.06 -4.14 16.97
CA VAL A 103 5.77 -5.56 16.73
C VAL A 103 6.22 -6.00 15.33
N TYR A 104 5.99 -5.17 14.31
CA TYR A 104 6.46 -5.46 12.95
C TYR A 104 7.98 -5.54 12.88
N GLN A 105 8.68 -4.56 13.45
CA GLN A 105 10.14 -4.52 13.46
C GLN A 105 10.74 -5.70 14.23
N GLU A 106 10.16 -6.08 15.36
CA GLU A 106 10.62 -7.23 16.14
C GLU A 106 10.50 -8.53 15.34
N ARG A 107 9.39 -8.69 14.60
CA ARG A 107 9.06 -9.89 13.82
C ARG A 107 9.83 -9.98 12.52
N HIS A 108 10.01 -8.87 11.81
CA HIS A 108 10.61 -8.82 10.48
C HIS A 108 12.06 -8.35 10.48
N LYS A 109 12.60 -7.93 11.63
CA LYS A 109 13.96 -7.39 11.79
C LYS A 109 14.28 -6.21 10.86
N GLN A 110 13.25 -5.54 10.34
CA GLN A 110 13.35 -4.39 9.46
C GLN A 110 12.29 -3.34 9.84
N PRO A 111 12.60 -2.04 9.74
CA PRO A 111 11.60 -1.00 9.91
C PRO A 111 10.55 -1.06 8.79
N PHE A 112 9.33 -0.63 9.09
CA PHE A 112 8.28 -0.52 8.07
C PHE A 112 8.46 0.78 7.28
N GLU A 113 8.85 0.66 6.01
CA GLU A 113 9.16 1.80 5.14
C GLU A 113 7.92 2.41 4.47
N PHE A 114 6.76 1.75 4.54
CA PHE A 114 5.55 2.11 3.80
C PHE A 114 4.47 2.77 4.68
N LEU A 115 4.88 3.44 5.75
CA LEU A 115 3.97 3.95 6.77
C LEU A 115 2.99 5.00 6.22
N ALA A 116 3.46 5.96 5.43
CA ALA A 116 2.59 6.98 4.86
C ALA A 116 1.55 6.37 3.90
N ALA A 117 1.98 5.44 3.04
CA ALA A 117 1.09 4.75 2.13
C ALA A 117 0.02 3.94 2.88
N TRP A 118 0.38 3.27 3.98
CA TRP A 118 -0.59 2.56 4.82
C TRP A 118 -1.57 3.49 5.54
N LYS A 119 -1.12 4.67 6.02
CA LYS A 119 -2.00 5.66 6.66
C LYS A 119 -3.09 6.16 5.69
N GLU A 120 -2.73 6.40 4.44
CA GLU A 120 -3.69 6.80 3.40
C GLU A 120 -4.71 5.69 3.12
N LEU A 121 -4.25 4.43 3.05
CA LEU A 121 -5.14 3.27 2.90
C LEU A 121 -6.13 3.13 4.08
N LYS A 122 -5.68 3.45 5.30
CA LYS A 122 -6.53 3.41 6.50
C LYS A 122 -7.56 4.54 6.52
N CYS A 123 -7.18 5.75 6.10
CA CYS A 123 -8.06 6.93 6.09
C CYS A 123 -9.07 6.88 4.92
N GLY A 124 -8.70 6.27 3.79
CA GLY A 124 -9.34 6.47 2.49
C GLY A 124 -10.40 5.47 2.04
N LYS A 125 -11.03 4.68 2.94
CA LYS A 125 -11.89 3.51 2.61
C LYS A 125 -11.07 2.26 2.29
N ALA A 126 -10.57 1.57 3.30
CA ALA A 126 -10.20 0.16 3.09
C ALA A 126 -11.48 -0.61 2.70
N PRO A 127 -11.56 -1.25 1.51
CA PRO A 127 -12.63 -2.18 1.24
C PRO A 127 -12.54 -3.32 2.26
N VAL A 128 -13.71 -3.80 2.66
CA VAL A 128 -13.93 -4.75 3.76
C VAL A 128 -13.07 -6.02 3.70
N GLY A 129 -12.47 -6.33 2.56
CA GLY A 129 -11.60 -7.49 2.33
C GLY A 129 -10.09 -7.29 2.56
N PHE A 130 -9.64 -6.18 3.15
CA PHE A 130 -8.21 -6.03 3.51
C PHE A 130 -7.84 -6.73 4.82
N CYS A 131 -8.83 -7.09 5.64
CA CYS A 131 -8.67 -7.58 7.01
C CYS A 131 -9.41 -8.89 7.32
N GLU A 132 -9.94 -9.59 6.32
CA GLU A 132 -10.48 -10.96 6.48
C GLU A 132 -9.42 -12.01 6.16
#